data_AF-A0A1A3HPI7-F1
#
_entry.id   AF-A0A1A3HPI7-F1
#
_cell.length_a   1.000
_cell.length_b   1.000
_cell.length_c   1.000
_cell.angle_alpha   90.00
_cell.angle_beta   90.00
_cell.angle_gamma   90.00
#
_symmetry.space_group_name_H-M   'P 1'
#
loop_
_entity.id
_entity.type
_entity.pdbx_description
1 polymer ?
#
loop_
_entity_poly.entity_id
_entity_poly.type
_entity_poly.pdbx_seq_one_letter_code
_entity_poly.pdbx_strand_id
1 'polypeptide(L)' 'MGMVCDEIDRKAGLKRLYGRAETVKEKLKISTEIRLLEASIDRMLRRVKVDMPAEAAPSVRTRKARHAANVRWRTES' A
#
# COMPACT_ATOMS: atom_id res chain seq x y z
N MET A 1 15.03 -5.02 -3.44
CA MET A 1 13.73 -4.74 -4.08
C MET A 1 13.41 -5.63 -5.27
N GLY A 2 14.39 -6.23 -5.99
CA GLY A 2 14.13 -7.11 -7.15
C GLY A 2 13.05 -8.18 -6.93
N MET A 3 13.14 -8.98 -5.86
CA MET A 3 12.16 -10.05 -5.59
C MET A 3 10.72 -9.54 -5.40
N VAL A 4 10.52 -8.37 -4.81
CA VAL A 4 9.19 -7.77 -4.64
C VAL A 4 8.64 -7.35 -6.00
N CYS A 5 9.47 -6.73 -6.84
CA CYS A 5 9.09 -6.37 -8.20
C CYS A 5 8.73 -7.63 -9.02
N ASP A 6 9.54 -8.68 -8.93
CA ASP A 6 9.30 -9.94 -9.65
C ASP A 6 7.97 -10.58 -9.25
N GLU A 7 7.62 -10.59 -7.96
CA GLU A 7 6.31 -11.10 -7.51
C GLU A 7 5.15 -10.22 -7.97
N ILE A 8 5.33 -8.89 -8.01
CA ILE A 8 4.33 -7.96 -8.54
C ILE A 8 4.10 -8.20 -10.03
N ASP A 9 5.17 -8.38 -10.81
CA ASP A 9 5.10 -8.64 -12.24
C ASP A 9 4.42 -9.98 -12.53
N ARG A 10 4.76 -11.02 -11.75
CA ARG A 10 4.08 -12.32 -11.82
C ARG A 10 2.60 -12.18 -11.50
N LYS A 11 2.23 -11.43 -10.45
CA LYS A 11 0.82 -11.16 -10.12
C LYS A 11 0.09 -10.45 -11.27
N ALA A 12 0.72 -9.46 -11.89
CA ALA A 12 0.16 -8.75 -13.04
C ALA A 12 -0.07 -9.71 -14.23
N GLY A 13 0.89 -10.60 -14.49
CA GLY A 13 0.74 -11.67 -15.48
C GLY A 13 -0.45 -12.59 -15.20
N LEU A 14 -0.60 -13.06 -13.95
CA LEU A 14 -1.71 -13.92 -13.55
C LEU A 14 -3.06 -13.22 -13.63
N LYS A 15 -3.16 -11.92 -13.31
CA LYS A 15 -4.40 -11.15 -13.50
C LYS A 15 -4.81 -11.10 -14.98
N ARG A 16 -3.86 -10.96 -15.90
CA ARG A 16 -4.13 -11.04 -17.35
C ARG A 16 -4.62 -12.43 -17.76
N LEU A 17 -4.00 -13.50 -17.25
CA LEU A 17 -4.43 -14.88 -17.52
C LEU A 17 -5.81 -15.16 -16.93
N TYR A 18 -6.11 -14.67 -15.73
CA TYR A 18 -7.42 -14.80 -15.09
C TYR A 18 -8.54 -14.22 -15.97
N GLY A 19 -8.30 -13.05 -16.59
CA GLY A 19 -9.26 -12.41 -17.50
C GLY A 19 -9.48 -13.19 -18.80
N ARG A 20 -8.51 -14.02 -19.21
CA ARG A 20 -8.57 -14.85 -20.42
C ARG A 20 -8.99 -16.30 -20.17
N ALA A 21 -9.06 -16.72 -18.90
CA ALA A 21 -9.42 -18.09 -18.56
C ALA A 21 -10.87 -18.37 -18.94
N GLU A 22 -11.11 -19.50 -19.61
CA GLU A 22 -12.43 -19.87 -20.11
C GLU A 22 -13.18 -20.73 -19.11
N THR A 23 -12.46 -21.54 -18.33
CA THR A 23 -13.08 -22.45 -17.36
C THR A 23 -13.10 -21.86 -15.95
N VAL A 24 -14.15 -22.19 -15.20
CA VAL A 24 -14.26 -21.83 -13.77
C VAL A 24 -13.09 -22.43 -12.99
N LYS A 25 -12.66 -23.65 -13.32
CA LYS A 25 -11.55 -24.34 -12.67
C LYS A 25 -10.23 -23.58 -12.83
N GLU A 26 -9.94 -23.06 -14.01
CA GLU A 26 -8.75 -22.22 -14.25
C GLU A 26 -8.84 -20.91 -13.48
N LYS A 27 -9.99 -20.24 -13.52
CA LYS A 27 -10.21 -19.02 -12.74
C LYS A 27 -9.97 -19.24 -11.25
N LEU A 28 -10.50 -20.32 -10.67
CA LEU A 28 -10.28 -20.65 -9.26
C LEU A 28 -8.80 -20.87 -8.95
N LYS A 29 -8.09 -21.65 -9.78
CA LYS A 29 -6.64 -21.88 -9.60
C LYS A 29 -5.83 -20.59 -9.66
N ILE A 30 -6.05 -19.77 -10.69
CA ILE A 30 -5.33 -18.51 -10.89
C ILE A 30 -5.67 -17.53 -9.75
N SER A 31 -6.93 -17.49 -9.31
CA SER A 31 -7.36 -16.65 -8.18
C SER A 31 -6.66 -17.04 -6.88
N THR A 32 -6.48 -18.34 -6.62
CA THR A 32 -5.72 -18.82 -5.46
C THR A 32 -4.26 -18.36 -5.53
N GLU A 33 -3.60 -18.52 -6.67
CA GLU A 33 -2.20 -18.11 -6.85
C GLU A 33 -2.03 -16.58 -6.67
N ILE A 34 -2.98 -15.78 -7.17
CA ILE A 34 -2.97 -14.31 -6.96
C ILE A 34 -2.98 -13.97 -5.46
N ARG A 35 -3.82 -14.63 -4.66
CA ARG A 35 -3.90 -14.39 -3.21
C ARG A 35 -2.61 -14.80 -2.49
N LEU A 36 -1.97 -15.89 -2.92
CA LEU A 36 -0.69 -16.34 -2.36
C LEU A 36 0.41 -15.30 -2.61
N LEU A 37 0.47 -14.75 -3.83
CA LEU A 37 1.41 -13.68 -4.16
C LEU A 37 1.10 -12.39 -3.38
N GLU A 38 -0.17 -12.01 -3.22
CA GLU A 38 -0.53 -10.84 -2.43
C GLU A 38 -0.08 -10.96 -0.97
N ALA A 39 -0.25 -12.14 -0.36
CA ALA A 39 0.25 -12.40 0.99
C ALA A 39 1.79 -12.39 1.06
N SER A 40 2.48 -12.86 0.03
CA SER A 40 3.95 -12.82 -0.05
C SER A 40 4.49 -11.40 -0.18
N ILE A 41 3.91 -10.62 -1.09
CA ILE A 41 4.21 -9.19 -1.29
C ILE A 41 3.99 -8.42 0.01
N ASP A 42 2.85 -8.59 0.69
CA ASP A 42 2.57 -7.90 1.96
C ASP A 42 3.66 -8.19 3.01
N ARG A 43 4.06 -9.46 3.16
CA ARG A 43 5.15 -9.83 4.09
C ARG A 43 6.47 -9.20 3.73
N MET A 44 6.81 -9.09 2.45
CA MET A 44 8.06 -8.45 2.03
C MET A 44 8.01 -6.94 2.24
N LEU A 45 6.91 -6.29 1.88
CA LEU A 45 6.74 -4.84 2.07
C LEU A 45 6.82 -4.44 3.54
N ARG A 46 6.26 -5.25 4.45
CA ARG A 46 6.40 -5.03 5.91
C ARG A 46 7.84 -5.06 6.40
N ARG A 47 8.75 -5.73 5.71
CA ARG A 47 10.18 -5.77 6.06
C ARG A 47 10.95 -4.57 5.52
N VAL A 48 10.38 -3.81 4.58
CA VAL A 48 10.98 -2.57 4.10
C VAL A 48 10.86 -1.52 5.18
N LYS A 49 11.91 -1.40 6.00
CA LYS A 49 12.07 -0.28 6.92
C LYS A 49 12.64 0.88 6.13
N VAL A 50 11.85 1.94 5.98
CA VAL A 50 12.37 3.23 5.57
C VAL A 50 12.75 3.95 6.85
N ASP A 51 14.00 4.37 6.96
CA ASP A 51 14.40 5.36 7.96
C ASP A 51 13.73 6.68 7.58
N MET A 52 12.44 6.77 7.89
CA MET A 52 11.75 8.04 7.90
C MET A 52 12.45 8.86 8.97
N PRO A 53 12.87 10.11 8.68
CA PRO A 53 13.37 10.98 9.74
C PRO A 53 12.29 10.97 10.82
N ALA A 54 12.66 10.52 12.03
CA ALA A 54 11.76 10.47 13.16
C ALA A 54 10.98 11.78 13.16
N GLU A 55 9.65 11.72 13.01
CA GLU A 55 8.82 12.90 12.74
C GLU A 55 9.28 14.01 13.66
N ALA A 56 10.05 14.96 13.11
CA ALA A 56 10.74 15.93 13.94
C ALA A 56 9.61 16.67 14.66
N ALA A 57 9.63 16.61 16.01
CA ALA A 57 8.55 17.16 16.80
C ALA A 57 8.21 18.55 16.26
N PRO A 58 6.96 18.81 15.86
CA PRO A 58 6.63 19.98 15.07
C PRO A 58 7.10 21.23 15.82
N SER A 59 7.81 22.11 15.12
CA SER A 59 8.37 23.31 15.72
C SER A 59 7.28 24.10 16.46
N VAL A 60 7.67 24.90 17.46
CA VAL A 60 6.73 25.76 18.21
C VAL A 60 5.93 26.65 17.26
N ARG A 61 6.53 27.11 16.15
CA ARG A 61 5.87 27.89 15.10
C ARG A 61 4.76 27.08 14.42
N THR A 62 5.05 25.85 14.00
CA THR A 62 4.06 24.93 13.38
C THR A 62 2.90 24.63 14.32
N ARG A 63 3.19 24.43 15.62
CA ARG A 63 2.15 24.17 16.64
C ARG A 63 1.23 25.39 16.84
N LYS A 64 1.80 26.61 16.90
CA LYS A 64 1.03 27.86 17.02
C LYS A 64 0.16 28.12 15.79
N ALA A 65 0.71 27.92 14.58
CA ALA A 65 -0.04 28.12 13.34
C ALA A 65 -1.25 27.18 13.25
N ARG A 66 -1.08 25.90 13.61
CA ARG A 66 -2.18 24.93 13.66
C ARG A 66 -3.26 25.30 14.67
N HIS A 67 -2.85 25.74 15.86
CA HIS A 67 -3.80 26.21 16.88
C HIS A 67 -4.61 27.41 16.39
N ALA A 68 -3.96 28.41 15.79
CA ALA A 68 -4.64 29.59 15.25
C ALA A 68 -5.62 29.23 14.12
N ALA A 69 -5.23 28.32 13.20
CA ALA A 69 -6.11 27.85 12.14
C ALA A 69 -7.35 27.12 12.70
N ASN A 70 -7.16 26.23 13.69
CA ASN A 70 -8.26 25.51 14.33
C ASN A 70 -9.23 26.44 15.08
N VAL A 71 -8.72 27.49 15.72
CA VAL A 71 -9.55 28.51 16.38
C VAL A 71 -10.37 29.28 15.36
N ARG A 72 -9.77 29.69 14.23
CA ARG A 72 -10.49 30.38 13.14
C ARG A 72 -11.63 29.52 12.59
N TRP A 73 -11.36 28.27 12.24
CA TRP A 73 -12.39 27.37 11.71
C TRP A 73 -13.52 27.07 12.70
N ARG A 74 -13.23 27.01 14.02
CA ARG A 74 -14.26 26.89 15.05
C ARG A 74 -15.12 28.15 15.25
N THR A 75 -14.61 29.31 14.83
CA THR A 75 -15.32 30.59 14.93
C THR A 75 -16.14 30.90 13.67
N GLU A 76 -15.80 30.26 12.55
CA GLU A 76 -16.48 30.38 11.25
C GLU A 76 -17.60 29.34 11.04
N SER A 77 -17.84 28.42 12.00
CA SER A 77 -18.94 27.44 12.01
C SER A 77 -20.06 27.87 12.96
#